data_AF-A0A9X8VFH8-F1
#
_entry.id   AF-A0A9X8VFH8-F1
#
_cell.length_a   1.000
_cell.length_b   1.000
_cell.length_c   1.000
_cell.angle_alpha   90.00
_cell.angle_beta   90.00
_cell.angle_gamma   90.00
#
_symmetry.space_group_name_H-M   'P 1'
#
loop_
_entity.id
_entity.type
_entity.pdbx_description
1 polymer ?
#
loop_
_entity_poly.entity_id
_entity_poly.type
_entity_poly.pdbx_seq_one_letter_code
_entity_poly.pdbx_strand_id
1 'polypeptide(L)' 'RQMWSYLSGEISYDEMVYRGICATRQLAKRQMTWLRGWESVHWLDSEKPGEALDSVTQVVSA' A
#
# COMPACT_ATOMS: atom_id res chain seq x y z
N ARG A 1 -12.64 -7.03 -8.05
CA ARG A 1 -13.19 -8.30 -7.52
C ARG A 1 -14.38 -8.07 -6.59
N GLN A 2 -14.25 -7.32 -5.50
CA GLN A 2 -15.32 -7.15 -4.51
C GLN A 2 -16.54 -6.42 -5.09
N MET A 3 -16.32 -5.32 -5.81
CA MET A 3 -17.40 -4.60 -6.51
C MET A 3 -18.11 -5.50 -7.52
N TRP A 4 -17.39 -6.38 -8.21
CA TRP A 4 -17.99 -7.30 -9.17
C TRP A 4 -18.97 -8.26 -8.49
N SER A 5 -18.59 -8.87 -7.36
CA SER A 5 -19.49 -9.73 -6.57
C SER A 5 -20.72 -8.99 -6.03
N TYR A 6 -20.62 -7.69 -5.76
CA TYR A 6 -21.80 -6.89 -5.41
C TYR A 6 -22.73 -6.68 -6.61
N LEU A 7 -22.16 -6.31 -7.77
CA LEU A 7 -22.92 -6.09 -8.99
C LEU A 7 -23.55 -7.38 -9.55
N SER A 8 -22.98 -8.55 -9.27
CA SER A 8 -23.57 -9.85 -9.58
C SER A 8 -24.62 -10.32 -8.55
N GLY A 9 -24.84 -9.57 -7.47
CA GLY A 9 -25.80 -9.90 -6.42
C GLY A 9 -25.34 -10.98 -5.43
N GLU A 10 -24.07 -11.36 -5.43
CA GLU A 10 -23.51 -12.40 -4.55
C GLU A 10 -23.32 -11.92 -3.10
N ILE A 11 -23.10 -10.62 -2.89
CA ILE A 11 -22.85 -10.01 -1.57
C ILE A 11 -23.56 -8.66 -1.43
N SER A 12 -23.85 -8.25 -0.18
CA SER A 12 -24.39 -6.93 0.12
C SER A 12 -23.36 -5.82 -0.10
N TYR A 13 -23.82 -4.57 -0.14
CA TYR A 13 -22.96 -3.39 -0.24
C TYR A 13 -21.97 -3.31 0.93
N ASP A 14 -22.45 -3.45 2.17
CA ASP A 14 -21.60 -3.38 3.37
C ASP A 14 -20.52 -4.47 3.38
N GLU A 15 -20.87 -5.68 2.95
CA GLU A 15 -19.93 -6.79 2.83
C GLU A 15 -18.89 -6.53 1.74
N MET A 16 -19.29 -5.92 0.62
CA MET A 16 -18.38 -5.51 -0.44
C MET A 16 -17.37 -4.45 0.03
N VAL A 17 -17.83 -3.44 0.78
CA VAL A 17 -16.96 -2.42 1.38
C VAL A 17 -15.99 -3.04 2.37
N TYR A 18 -16.50 -3.86 3.31
CA TYR A 18 -15.67 -4.55 4.30
C TYR A 18 -14.58 -5.40 3.65
N ARG A 19 -14.96 -6.26 2.70
CA ARG A 19 -14.00 -7.10 1.96
C ARG A 19 -13.00 -6.28 1.15
N GLY A 20 -13.41 -5.15 0.58
CA GLY A 20 -12.54 -4.25 -0.18
C GLY A 20 -11.45 -3.63 0.69
N ILE A 21 -11.83 -3.13 1.87
CA ILE A 21 -10.90 -2.58 2.85
C ILE A 21 -9.93 -3.68 3.32
N CYS A 22 -10.44 -4.86 3.68
CA CYS A 22 -9.62 -5.99 4.11
C CYS A 22 -8.61 -6.43 3.03
N ALA A 23 -9.05 -6.54 1.77
CA ALA A 23 -8.18 -6.90 0.65
C ALA A 23 -7.05 -5.87 0.45
N THR A 24 -7.36 -4.58 0.55
CA THR A 24 -6.38 -3.50 0.38
C THR A 24 -5.38 -3.45 1.53
N ARG A 25 -5.82 -3.64 2.78
CA ARG A 25 -4.91 -3.76 3.94
C ARG A 25 -3.98 -4.96 3.83
N GLN A 26 -4.49 -6.11 3.38
CA GLN A 26 -3.67 -7.31 3.16
C GLN A 26 -2.67 -7.13 2.03
N LEU A 27 -3.03 -6.38 0.97
CA LEU A 27 -2.09 -6.00 -0.08
C LEU A 27 -0.96 -5.12 0.48
N ALA A 28 -1.31 -4.04 1.17
CA ALA A 28 -0.33 -3.14 1.78
C ALA A 28 0.59 -3.87 2.78
N LYS A 29 0.03 -4.73 3.64
CA LYS A 29 0.81 -5.56 4.56
C LYS A 29 1.82 -6.42 3.83
N ARG A 30 1.42 -7.07 2.72
CA ARG A 30 2.32 -7.88 1.89
C ARG A 30 3.41 -7.02 1.25
N GLN A 31 3.08 -5.86 0.69
CA GLN A 31 4.07 -4.93 0.14
C GLN A 31 5.12 -4.54 1.19
N MET A 32 4.69 -4.23 2.41
CA MET A 32 5.61 -3.92 3.52
C MET A 32 6.47 -5.12 3.92
N THR A 33 5.93 -6.33 3.94
CA THR A 33 6.71 -7.55 4.17
C THR A 33 7.81 -7.72 3.13
N TRP A 34 7.50 -7.49 1.85
CA TRP A 34 8.50 -7.53 0.77
C TRP A 34 9.60 -6.49 0.94
N LEU A 35 9.22 -5.22 1.14
CA LEU A 35 10.18 -4.11 1.30
C LEU A 35 11.10 -4.30 2.51
N ARG A 36 10.62 -4.88 3.61
CA ARG A 36 11.45 -5.20 4.79
C ARG A 36 12.52 -6.25 4.54
N GLY A 37 12.32 -7.13 3.55
CA GLY A 37 13.29 -8.14 3.16
C GLY A 37 14.27 -7.68 2.07
N TRP A 38 14.14 -6.45 1.58
CA TRP A 38 14.98 -5.94 0.50
C TRP A 38 16.24 -5.29 1.08
N GLU A 39 17.41 -5.77 0.65
CA GLU A 39 18.69 -5.15 1.00
C GLU A 39 18.83 -3.75 0.38
N SER A 40 19.49 -2.85 1.11
CA SER A 40 19.82 -1.48 0.66
C SER A 40 18.63 -0.60 0.28
N VAL A 41 17.44 -0.86 0.84
CA VAL A 41 16.29 0.04 0.74
C VAL A 41 16.48 1.26 1.64
N HIS A 42 16.30 2.46 1.06
CA HIS A 42 16.18 3.70 1.79
C HIS A 42 14.71 3.97 2.09
N TRP A 43 14.33 4.00 3.38
CA TRP A 43 12.96 4.28 3.79
C TRP A 43 12.66 5.77 3.74
N LEU A 44 11.51 6.12 3.18
CA LEU A 44 11.00 7.49 3.12
C LEU A 44 9.67 7.56 3.86
N ASP A 45 9.45 8.67 4.57
CA ASP A 45 8.21 8.91 5.29
C ASP A 45 7.19 9.61 4.39
N SER A 46 6.02 8.98 4.24
CA SER A 46 4.91 9.50 3.44
C SER A 46 4.31 10.80 3.98
N GLU A 47 4.41 11.05 5.29
CA GLU A 47 3.88 12.26 5.91
C GLU A 47 4.84 13.46 5.78
N LYS A 48 6.07 13.22 5.30
CA LYS A 48 7.14 14.21 5.22
C LYS A 48 7.76 14.28 3.81
N PRO A 49 7.00 14.74 2.80
CA PRO A 49 7.46 14.74 1.41
C PRO A 49 8.71 15.60 1.16
N GLY A 50 8.90 16.69 1.91
CA GLY A 50 10.11 17.52 1.82
C GLY A 50 11.37 16.77 2.24
N GLU A 51 11.36 16.19 3.45
CA GLU A 51 12.47 15.38 3.96
C GLU A 51 12.75 14.16 3.05
N ALA A 52 11.70 13.56 2.48
CA ALA A 52 11.84 12.45 1.54
C ALA A 52 12.60 12.87 0.26
N LEU A 53 12.31 14.05 -0.29
CA LEU A 53 13.00 14.57 -1.47
C LEU A 53 14.48 14.85 -1.19
N ASP A 54 14.77 15.45 -0.05
CA ASP A 54 16.15 15.76 0.37
C ASP A 54 16.97 14.47 0.51
N SER A 55 16.40 13.44 1.15
CA SER A 55 17.02 12.12 1.30
C SER A 55 17.34 11.47 -0.05
N VAL A 56 16.40 11.49 -1.00
CA VAL A 56 16.64 10.97 -2.36
C VAL A 56 17.76 11.73 -3.05
N THR A 57 17.78 13.06 -2.95
CA THR A 57 18.80 13.90 -3.58
C THR A 57 20.19 13.60 -3.02
N GLN A 58 20.31 13.39 -1.71
CA GLN A 58 21.56 13.03 -1.05
C GLN A 58 22.08 11.67 -1.52
N VAL A 59 21.21 10.66 -1.60
CA VAL A 59 21.60 9.30 -2.01
C VAL A 59 22.03 9.24 -3.48
N VAL A 60 21.35 9.97 -4.36
CA VAL A 60 21.65 9.97 -5.80
C VAL A 60 22.89 10.81 -6.13
N SER A 61 23.20 11.83 -5.32
CA SER A 61 24.38 12.68 -5.52
C SER A 61 25.66 12.12 -4.89
N ALA A 62 25.57 11.04 -4.10
CA ALA A 62 26.68 10.34 -3.47
C ALA A 62 27.26 9.25 -4.38
#